data_AF-A0A1J0TYY0-F1
#
_entry.id   AF-A0A1J0TYY0-F1
#
_cell.length_a   1.000
_cell.length_b   1.000
_cell.length_c   1.000
_cell.angle_alpha   90.00
_cell.angle_beta   90.00
_cell.angle_gamma   90.00
#
_symmetry.space_group_name_H-M   'P 1'
#
loop_
_entity.id
_entity.type
_entity.pdbx_description
1 polymer ?
#
loop_
_entity_poly.entity_id
_entity_poly.type
_entity_poly.pdbx_seq_one_letter_code
_entity_poly.pdbx_strand_id
1 'polypeptide(L)'
;MSWVRGSFIVPDISDDECGLDRTIGVALVSLAEAGVTMSGSSGTGGLDSRLAAVLVGLFRADTPWGSVWHARERDGAELHIVFDGTGSAEAAPTIEAAMRALADLGVEGQVERTEIGYDGPSFVRWTLERGEARFDDAGSVIYTR
;
A
#
# COMPACT_ATOMS: atom_id res chain seq x y z
N MET A 1 13.77 -14.29 -7.36
CA MET A 1 12.48 -13.75 -7.87
C MET A 1 11.71 -13.22 -6.68
N SER A 2 11.12 -12.01 -6.77
CA SER A 2 10.35 -11.40 -5.69
C SER A 2 8.85 -11.41 -5.96
N TRP A 3 8.08 -11.82 -4.96
CA TRP A 3 6.63 -11.71 -4.91
C TRP A 3 6.23 -10.70 -3.85
N VAL A 4 5.25 -9.86 -4.15
CA VAL A 4 4.73 -8.83 -3.25
C VAL A 4 3.23 -8.99 -3.17
N ARG A 5 2.69 -8.99 -1.96
CA ARG A 5 1.25 -8.96 -1.70
C ARG A 5 0.94 -7.93 -0.63
N GLY A 6 -0.21 -7.29 -0.70
CA GLY A 6 -0.63 -6.34 0.31
C GLY A 6 -2.12 -6.06 0.31
N SER A 7 -2.57 -5.51 1.43
CA SER A 7 -3.94 -5.09 1.64
C SER A 7 -3.98 -3.82 2.48
N PHE A 8 -4.83 -2.87 2.12
CA PHE A 8 -5.09 -1.66 2.88
C PHE A 8 -6.60 -1.45 3.05
N ILE A 9 -6.98 -0.92 4.20
CA ILE A 9 -8.31 -0.42 4.53
C ILE A 9 -8.15 1.06 4.84
N VAL A 10 -8.73 1.89 3.98
CA VAL A 10 -8.71 3.34 4.13
C VAL A 10 -10.07 3.74 4.70
N PRO A 11 -10.14 4.15 5.98
CA PRO A 11 -11.39 4.58 6.57
C PRO A 11 -11.77 5.99 6.10
N ASP A 12 -13.03 6.34 6.23
CA ASP A 12 -13.48 7.72 6.17
C ASP A 12 -13.19 8.41 7.51
N ILE A 13 -12.28 9.38 7.49
CA ILE A 13 -11.95 10.23 8.64
C ILE A 13 -12.48 11.66 8.47
N SER A 14 -13.28 11.91 7.43
CA SER A 14 -13.81 13.24 7.20
C SER A 14 -14.93 13.56 8.20
N ASP A 15 -14.86 14.75 8.76
CA ASP A 15 -15.92 15.29 9.62
C ASP A 15 -17.04 15.99 8.81
N ASP A 16 -16.96 15.95 7.47
CA ASP A 16 -17.83 16.68 6.54
C ASP A 16 -18.60 15.75 5.59
N GLU A 17 -19.50 16.32 4.78
CA GLU A 17 -20.31 15.55 3.83
C GLU A 17 -19.51 15.06 2.60
N CYS A 18 -18.21 15.41 2.48
CA CYS A 18 -17.39 14.96 1.36
C CYS A 18 -16.92 13.51 1.52
N GLY A 19 -17.01 12.96 2.73
CA GLY A 19 -16.82 11.54 3.00
C GLY A 19 -15.42 11.01 2.65
N LEU A 20 -15.38 9.71 2.35
CA LEU A 20 -14.16 8.98 1.99
C LEU A 20 -13.38 9.59 0.81
N ASP A 21 -14.02 10.28 -0.13
CA ASP A 21 -13.33 10.96 -1.23
C ASP A 21 -12.39 12.07 -0.72
N ARG A 22 -12.76 12.75 0.36
CA ARG A 22 -11.89 13.73 1.03
C ARG A 22 -10.69 13.05 1.65
N THR A 23 -10.92 11.94 2.36
CA THR A 23 -9.85 11.15 2.99
C THR A 23 -8.86 10.62 1.95
N ILE A 24 -9.35 10.07 0.83
CA ILE A 24 -8.51 9.61 -0.27
C ILE A 24 -7.68 10.75 -0.85
N GLY A 25 -8.28 11.94 -1.02
CA GLY A 25 -7.57 13.14 -1.46
C GLY A 25 -6.42 13.51 -0.53
N VAL A 26 -6.64 13.49 0.79
CA VAL A 26 -5.60 13.74 1.80
C VAL A 26 -4.51 12.68 1.73
N ALA A 27 -4.86 11.39 1.66
CA ALA A 27 -3.90 10.30 1.56
C ALA A 27 -2.97 10.45 0.35
N LEU A 28 -3.50 10.82 -0.82
CA LEU A 28 -2.71 11.07 -2.02
C LEU A 28 -1.72 12.23 -1.85
N VAL A 29 -2.11 13.30 -1.14
CA VAL A 29 -1.24 14.44 -0.84
C VAL A 29 -0.14 14.02 0.14
N SER A 30 -0.49 13.35 1.24
CA SER A 30 0.47 12.90 2.25
C SER A 30 1.49 11.91 1.67
N LEU A 31 1.07 11.02 0.77
CA LEU A 31 1.97 10.14 0.04
C LEU A 31 2.94 10.91 -0.86
N ALA A 32 2.46 11.95 -1.56
CA ALA A 32 3.32 12.80 -2.37
C ALA A 32 4.34 13.58 -1.52
N GLU A 33 3.93 14.08 -0.35
CA GLU A 33 4.82 14.74 0.63
C GLU A 33 5.86 13.78 1.21
N ALA A 34 5.50 12.50 1.39
CA ALA A 34 6.43 11.43 1.77
C ALA A 34 7.39 11.01 0.64
N GLY A 35 7.32 11.66 -0.53
CA GLY A 35 8.20 11.40 -1.67
C GLY A 35 7.73 10.26 -2.58
N VAL A 36 6.50 9.76 -2.41
CA VAL A 36 5.93 8.77 -3.33
C VAL A 36 5.59 9.48 -4.63
N THR A 37 6.35 9.17 -5.67
CA THR A 37 6.14 9.76 -7.00
C THR A 37 5.25 8.85 -7.85
N MET A 38 4.24 9.45 -8.48
CA MET A 38 3.44 8.77 -9.50
C MET A 38 4.28 8.61 -10.77
N SER A 39 4.77 7.40 -11.03
CA SER A 39 5.33 7.04 -12.33
C SER A 39 4.18 6.67 -13.28
N GLY A 40 3.74 7.60 -14.13
CA GLY A 40 2.78 7.31 -15.20
C GLY A 40 1.72 8.39 -15.42
N SER A 41 1.28 8.51 -16.67
CA SER A 41 0.32 9.52 -17.14
C SER A 41 -1.03 9.43 -16.41
N SER A 42 -1.56 10.60 -16.06
CA SER A 42 -2.85 10.87 -15.42
C SER A 42 -4.06 10.23 -16.12
N GLY A 43 -4.26 8.93 -15.90
CA GLY A 43 -5.43 8.20 -16.39
C GLY A 43 -6.75 8.68 -15.76
N THR A 44 -7.84 8.54 -16.50
CA THR A 44 -9.23 8.96 -16.22
C THR A 44 -9.95 8.14 -15.13
N GLY A 45 -9.22 7.57 -14.16
CA GLY A 45 -9.80 6.78 -13.08
C GLY A 45 -10.34 7.66 -11.93
N GLY A 46 -11.32 7.16 -11.19
CA GLY A 46 -11.79 7.80 -9.95
C GLY A 46 -10.71 7.82 -8.86
N LEU A 47 -10.96 8.55 -7.77
CA LEU A 47 -10.01 8.71 -6.65
C LEU A 47 -9.55 7.36 -6.07
N ASP A 48 -10.45 6.39 -5.97
CA ASP A 48 -10.17 5.03 -5.49
C ASP A 48 -9.08 4.35 -6.31
N SER A 49 -9.27 4.31 -7.64
CA SER A 49 -8.33 3.66 -8.56
C SER A 49 -6.98 4.36 -8.53
N ARG A 50 -6.97 5.67 -8.33
CA ARG A 50 -5.74 6.44 -8.21
C ARG A 50 -4.99 6.10 -6.92
N LEU A 51 -5.65 6.07 -5.77
CA LEU A 51 -5.01 5.68 -4.51
C LEU A 51 -4.50 4.24 -4.57
N ALA A 52 -5.32 3.32 -5.08
CA ALA A 52 -4.92 1.93 -5.28
C ALA A 52 -3.68 1.80 -6.18
N ALA A 53 -3.63 2.55 -7.29
CA ALA A 53 -2.46 2.56 -8.18
C ALA A 53 -1.20 3.12 -7.50
N VAL A 54 -1.32 4.20 -6.71
CA VAL A 54 -0.18 4.78 -5.97
C VAL A 54 0.36 3.79 -4.94
N LEU A 55 -0.53 3.17 -4.15
CA LEU A 55 -0.12 2.19 -3.15
C LEU A 55 0.54 0.97 -3.79
N VAL A 56 0.01 0.44 -4.89
CA VAL A 56 0.68 -0.66 -5.59
C VAL A 56 2.01 -0.22 -6.21
N GLY A 57 2.07 0.96 -6.82
CA GLY A 57 3.29 1.51 -7.42
C GLY A 57 4.43 1.67 -6.41
N LEU A 58 4.10 2.01 -5.15
CA LEU A 58 5.07 2.09 -4.07
C LEU A 58 5.84 0.77 -3.84
N PHE A 59 5.15 -0.39 -3.98
CA PHE A 59 5.75 -1.70 -3.73
C PHE A 59 6.07 -2.50 -5.01
N ARG A 60 5.56 -2.07 -6.16
CA ARG A 60 5.73 -2.71 -7.47
C ARG A 60 5.95 -1.65 -8.53
N ALA A 61 7.07 -0.92 -8.44
CA ALA A 61 7.37 0.23 -9.31
C ALA A 61 7.31 -0.10 -10.82
N ASP A 62 7.59 -1.35 -11.21
CA ASP A 62 7.58 -1.81 -12.61
C ASP A 62 6.18 -2.21 -13.13
N THR A 63 5.14 -2.09 -12.31
CA THR A 63 3.79 -2.59 -12.66
C THR A 63 2.89 -1.49 -13.23
N PRO A 64 2.15 -1.76 -14.33
CA PRO A 64 1.22 -0.79 -14.90
C PRO A 64 0.00 -0.53 -14.00
N TRP A 65 -0.64 0.61 -14.24
CA TRP A 65 -1.83 1.08 -13.52
C TRP A 65 -2.96 0.05 -13.63
N GLY A 66 -3.65 -0.24 -12.53
CA GLY A 66 -4.82 -1.13 -12.50
C GLY A 66 -4.54 -2.60 -12.19
N SER A 67 -3.30 -2.96 -11.80
CA SER A 67 -2.96 -4.33 -11.36
C SER A 67 -3.43 -4.66 -9.93
N VAL A 68 -4.53 -4.02 -9.51
CA VAL A 68 -5.00 -3.98 -8.12
C VAL A 68 -6.51 -4.11 -8.09
N TRP A 69 -7.02 -4.85 -7.12
CA TRP A 69 -8.43 -4.87 -6.82
C TRP A 69 -8.74 -3.83 -5.74
N HIS A 70 -9.81 -3.08 -5.90
CA HIS A 70 -10.29 -2.16 -4.88
C HIS A 70 -11.83 -2.11 -4.87
N ALA A 71 -12.41 -1.91 -3.70
CA ALA A 71 -13.85 -1.78 -3.53
C ALA A 71 -14.21 -0.86 -2.36
N ARG A 72 -15.24 -0.04 -2.53
CA ARG A 72 -15.86 0.68 -1.43
C ARG A 72 -16.83 -0.24 -0.69
N GLU A 73 -16.92 -0.08 0.62
CA GLU A 73 -18.06 -0.63 1.36
C GLU A 73 -19.37 0.04 0.92
N ARG A 74 -20.51 -0.60 1.20
CA ARG A 74 -21.85 -0.24 0.68
C ARG A 74 -22.25 1.22 0.92
N ASP A 75 -21.75 1.83 1.99
CA ASP A 75 -22.03 3.22 2.36
C ASP A 75 -20.84 4.17 2.12
N GLY A 76 -19.78 3.68 1.48
CA GLY A 76 -18.61 4.46 1.14
C GLY A 76 -17.77 4.88 2.35
N ALA A 77 -17.92 4.20 3.50
CA ALA A 77 -17.18 4.50 4.72
C ALA A 77 -15.73 3.96 4.70
N GLU A 78 -15.45 2.96 3.87
CA GLU A 78 -14.12 2.39 3.72
C GLU A 78 -13.80 2.07 2.27
N LEU A 79 -12.53 2.25 1.88
CA LEU A 79 -11.96 1.72 0.65
C LEU A 79 -11.02 0.56 0.99
N HIS A 80 -11.36 -0.61 0.48
CA HIS A 80 -10.55 -1.82 0.58
C HIS A 80 -9.70 -1.94 -0.68
N ILE A 81 -8.40 -2.18 -0.51
CA ILE A 81 -7.43 -2.29 -1.61
C ILE A 81 -6.62 -3.56 -1.38
N VAL A 82 -6.54 -4.42 -2.40
CA VAL A 82 -5.78 -5.68 -2.33
C VAL A 82 -4.99 -5.86 -3.62
N PHE A 83 -3.71 -6.23 -3.47
CA PHE A 83 -2.84 -6.51 -4.59
C PHE A 83 -1.91 -7.67 -4.29
N ASP A 84 -1.54 -8.37 -5.35
CA ASP A 84 -0.50 -9.37 -5.36
C ASP A 84 0.22 -9.38 -6.72
N GLY A 85 1.43 -9.94 -6.76
CA GLY A 85 2.15 -10.11 -8.01
C GLY A 85 3.65 -10.05 -7.83
N THR A 86 4.34 -10.01 -8.96
CA THR A 86 5.79 -9.85 -9.01
C THR A 86 6.15 -8.38 -9.12
N GLY A 87 7.21 -7.98 -8.43
CA GLY A 87 7.75 -6.63 -8.53
C GLY A 87 8.93 -6.42 -7.58
N SER A 88 9.72 -5.39 -7.87
CA SER A 88 10.68 -4.88 -6.92
C SER A 88 9.95 -3.93 -5.97
N ALA A 89 9.92 -4.27 -4.67
CA ALA A 89 9.72 -3.26 -3.65
C ALA A 89 11.09 -2.75 -3.25
N GLU A 90 11.32 -1.45 -3.40
CA GLU A 90 12.56 -0.83 -2.92
C GLU A 90 12.41 -0.60 -1.42
N ALA A 91 13.04 -1.44 -0.59
CA ALA A 91 13.13 -1.20 0.85
C ALA A 91 13.93 0.11 1.06
N ALA A 92 13.22 1.20 1.32
CA ALA A 92 13.75 2.55 1.29
C ALA A 92 13.03 3.46 2.30
N PRO A 93 13.64 4.62 2.68
CA PRO A 93 12.98 5.63 3.49
C PRO A 93 11.62 6.09 2.94
N THR A 94 11.39 6.01 1.63
CA THR A 94 10.11 6.36 1.00
C THR A 94 8.97 5.41 1.39
N ILE A 95 9.23 4.10 1.50
CA ILE A 95 8.21 3.15 1.99
C ILE A 95 7.90 3.44 3.45
N GLU A 96 8.93 3.66 4.28
CA GLU A 96 8.73 3.97 5.69
C GLU A 96 7.95 5.28 5.89
N ALA A 97 8.34 6.35 5.20
CA ALA A 97 7.65 7.63 5.27
C ALA A 97 6.20 7.52 4.77
N ALA A 98 5.95 6.80 3.68
CA ALA A 98 4.61 6.58 3.15
C ALA A 98 3.72 5.79 4.13
N MET A 99 4.25 4.72 4.71
CA MET A 99 3.54 3.90 5.69
C MET A 99 3.21 4.70 6.96
N ARG A 100 4.14 5.53 7.45
CA ARG A 100 3.88 6.44 8.58
C ARG A 100 2.79 7.47 8.25
N ALA A 101 2.86 8.09 7.07
CA ALA A 101 1.86 9.06 6.63
C ALA A 101 0.45 8.46 6.52
N LEU A 102 0.35 7.20 6.07
CA LEU A 102 -0.91 6.46 6.03
C LEU A 102 -1.40 6.10 7.44
N ALA A 103 -0.50 5.70 8.34
CA ALA A 103 -0.83 5.40 9.72
C ALA A 103 -1.44 6.61 10.44
N ASP A 104 -0.89 7.81 10.21
CA ASP A 104 -1.40 9.07 10.78
C ASP A 104 -2.84 9.39 10.33
N LEU A 105 -3.27 8.83 9.19
CA LEU A 105 -4.63 8.93 8.65
C LEU A 105 -5.55 7.79 9.12
N GLY A 106 -5.07 6.93 10.01
CA GLY A 106 -5.83 5.77 10.50
C GLY A 106 -5.98 4.64 9.47
N VAL A 107 -5.21 4.65 8.38
CA VAL A 107 -5.20 3.55 7.41
C VAL A 107 -4.64 2.30 8.08
N GLU A 108 -5.36 1.19 7.94
CA GLU A 108 -4.90 -0.11 8.38
C GLU A 108 -4.45 -0.94 7.19
N GLY A 109 -3.51 -1.86 7.39
CA GLY A 109 -3.05 -2.70 6.30
C GLY A 109 -1.78 -3.47 6.57
N GLN A 110 -1.39 -4.28 5.59
CA GLN A 110 -0.15 -5.02 5.62
C GLN A 110 0.38 -5.24 4.21
N VAL A 111 1.69 -5.30 4.08
CA VAL A 111 2.37 -5.65 2.84
C VAL A 111 3.49 -6.62 3.15
N GLU A 112 3.60 -7.68 2.36
CA GLU A 112 4.63 -8.70 2.48
C GLU A 112 5.37 -8.83 1.15
N ARG A 113 6.70 -8.71 1.20
CA ARG A 113 7.60 -9.02 0.08
C ARG A 113 8.33 -10.32 0.41
N THR A 114 8.17 -11.33 -0.43
CA THR A 114 8.93 -12.58 -0.39
C THR A 114 9.96 -12.60 -1.50
N GLU A 115 11.20 -12.97 -1.19
CA GLU A 115 12.27 -13.14 -2.17
C GLU A 115 12.80 -14.56 -2.12
N ILE A 116 12.78 -15.25 -3.27
CA ILE A 116 13.35 -16.60 -3.40
C ILE A 116 14.77 -16.45 -3.92
N GLY A 117 15.75 -16.64 -3.02
CA GLY A 117 17.18 -16.63 -3.28
C GLY A 117 17.82 -18.02 -3.20
N TYR A 118 19.15 -18.08 -3.38
CA TYR A 118 19.91 -19.34 -3.34
C TYR A 118 19.91 -20.00 -1.95
N ASP A 119 19.85 -19.21 -0.88
CA ASP A 119 19.84 -19.68 0.51
C ASP A 119 18.43 -20.01 1.03
N GLY A 120 17.41 -19.92 0.15
CA GLY A 120 16.01 -20.13 0.49
C GLY A 120 15.16 -18.85 0.42
N PRO A 121 13.86 -18.94 0.76
CA PRO A 121 12.97 -17.79 0.76
C PRO A 121 13.18 -16.90 1.98
N SER A 122 13.32 -15.59 1.75
CA SER A 122 13.27 -14.55 2.77
C SER A 122 12.00 -13.72 2.60
N PHE A 123 11.54 -13.06 3.66
CA PHE A 123 10.44 -12.12 3.55
C PHE A 123 10.61 -10.87 4.43
N VAL A 124 10.06 -9.75 3.98
CA VAL A 124 9.91 -8.51 4.74
C VAL A 124 8.42 -8.22 4.88
N ARG A 125 7.98 -7.81 6.07
CA ARG A 125 6.59 -7.43 6.33
C ARG A 125 6.50 -6.01 6.88
N TRP A 126 5.56 -5.26 6.31
CA TRP A 126 5.17 -3.94 6.76
C TRP A 126 3.72 -3.99 7.21
N THR A 127 3.41 -3.43 8.38
CA THR A 127 2.06 -3.46 8.95
C THR A 127 1.65 -2.07 9.42
N LEU A 128 0.43 -1.65 9.11
CA LEU A 128 -0.25 -0.50 9.67
C LEU A 128 -1.39 -1.00 10.55
N GLU A 129 -1.29 -0.77 11.85
CA GLU A 129 -2.31 -1.18 12.80
C GLU A 129 -2.45 -0.11 13.88
N ARG A 130 -3.69 0.33 14.17
CA ARG A 130 -3.99 1.30 15.24
C ARG A 130 -3.17 2.60 15.16
N GLY A 131 -2.94 3.10 13.95
CA GLY A 131 -2.16 4.32 13.70
C GLY A 131 -0.65 4.18 13.90
N GLU A 132 -0.13 2.95 13.99
CA GLU A 132 1.30 2.67 14.05
C GLU A 132 1.77 1.93 12.81
N ALA A 133 2.93 2.34 12.26
CA ALA A 133 3.63 1.59 11.22
C ALA A 133 4.73 0.71 11.84
N ARG A 134 4.68 -0.60 11.59
CA ARG A 134 5.66 -1.60 12.04
C ARG A 134 6.40 -2.21 10.84
N PHE A 135 7.70 -2.38 11.01
CA PHE A 135 8.63 -2.83 9.97
C PHE A 135 9.37 -4.06 10.51
N ASP A 136 8.96 -5.24 10.10
CA ASP A 136 9.59 -6.50 10.51
C ASP A 136 10.61 -6.91 9.45
N ASP A 137 11.90 -6.79 9.79
CA ASP A 137 13.00 -7.13 8.90
C ASP A 137 13.14 -8.65 8.70
N ALA A 138 13.31 -9.03 7.42
CA ALA A 138 13.90 -10.27 6.91
C ALA A 138 13.75 -11.54 7.79
N GLY A 139 12.53 -12.07 7.90
CA GLY A 139 12.32 -13.42 8.42
C GLY A 139 12.77 -14.49 7.42
N SER A 140 13.27 -15.63 7.91
CA SER A 140 13.52 -16.84 7.10
C SER A 140 12.36 -17.83 7.30
N VAL A 141 11.78 -18.36 6.21
CA VAL A 141 10.80 -19.45 6.32
C VAL A 141 11.57 -20.77 6.42
N ILE A 142 11.64 -21.33 7.62
CA ILE A 142 12.18 -22.68 7.83
C ILE A 142 11.04 -23.68 7.56
N TYR A 143 11.12 -24.41 6.44
CA TYR A 143 10.27 -25.58 6.26
C TYR A 143 10.79 -26.69 7.19
N THR A 144 10.14 -26.90 8.34
CA THR A 144 10.35 -28.13 9.10
C THR A 144 9.71 -29.28 8.35
N ARG A 145 10.53 -30.26 7.98
CA ARG A 145 10.14 -31.46 7.25
C ARG A 145 9.30 -32.40 8.10
#